data_AF-A0A9D5CP41-F1
#
_entry.id   AF-A0A9D5CP41-F1
#
_cell.length_a   1.000
_cell.length_b   1.000
_cell.length_c   1.000
_cell.angle_alpha   90.00
_cell.angle_beta   90.00
_cell.angle_gamma   90.00
#
_symmetry.space_group_name_H-M   'P 1'
#
loop_
_entity.id
_entity.type
_entity.pdbx_description
1 polymer ?
#
loop_
_entity_poly.entity_id
_entity_poly.type
_entity_poly.pdbx_seq_one_letter_code
_entity_poly.pdbx_strand_id
1 'polypeptide(L)'
;MDRVSTEAGLSCLLALSTVKRARARMVEEGLVPALTRVLTERSSTVPASAAEKALKLMEAASGCAEGRAAICAGAAEPVAAVVSRMMKAGKEGAESAVIVLWTLCHLYRDRKAQETVAAANGGLTKILLLMQGDCSPVMRQKSGDLLRIFRVNSKSCLSGYDTKTTHIMPF
;
A
#
# COMPACT_ATOMS: atom_id res chain seq x y z
N MET A 1 10.58 -22.00 2.23
CA MET A 1 9.15 -21.77 2.53
C MET A 1 8.35 -22.77 1.70
N ASP A 2 7.62 -23.70 2.33
CA ASP A 2 6.81 -24.67 1.60
C ASP A 2 5.58 -23.98 0.99
N ARG A 3 5.42 -24.08 -0.34
CA ARG A 3 4.44 -23.28 -1.09
C ARG A 3 3.01 -23.70 -0.77
N VAL A 4 2.78 -25.01 -0.67
CA VAL A 4 1.45 -25.59 -0.43
C VAL A 4 0.97 -25.23 0.97
N SER A 5 1.82 -25.45 1.98
CA SER A 5 1.53 -25.11 3.37
C SER A 5 1.30 -23.61 3.55
N THR A 6 2.09 -22.77 2.88
CA THR A 6 1.90 -21.31 2.90
C THR A 6 0.54 -20.91 2.34
N GLU A 7 0.16 -21.44 1.19
CA GLU A 7 -1.10 -21.08 0.53
C GLU A 7 -2.33 -21.58 1.32
N ALA A 8 -2.25 -22.78 1.88
CA ALA A 8 -3.28 -23.30 2.78
C ALA A 8 -3.41 -22.45 4.05
N GLY A 9 -2.28 -22.09 4.67
CA GLY A 9 -2.25 -21.23 5.85
C GLY A 9 -2.86 -19.84 5.59
N LEU A 10 -2.49 -19.20 4.48
CA LEU A 10 -3.06 -17.91 4.07
C LEU A 10 -4.56 -18.01 3.82
N SER A 11 -5.04 -19.11 3.23
CA SER A 11 -6.47 -19.33 2.98
C SER A 11 -7.25 -19.50 4.29
N CYS A 12 -6.70 -20.25 5.24
CA CYS A 12 -7.28 -20.41 6.58
C CYS A 12 -7.36 -19.07 7.33
N LEU A 13 -6.25 -18.31 7.34
CA LEU A 13 -6.21 -16.98 7.95
C LEU A 13 -7.21 -16.04 7.28
N LEU A 14 -7.37 -16.10 5.96
CA LEU A 14 -8.33 -15.27 5.24
C LEU A 14 -9.77 -15.60 5.65
N ALA A 15 -10.12 -16.88 5.82
CA ALA A 15 -11.41 -17.29 6.35
C ALA A 15 -11.64 -16.74 7.77
N LEU A 16 -10.64 -16.85 8.65
CA LEU A 16 -10.70 -16.30 10.02
C LEU A 16 -10.85 -14.77 10.03
N SER A 17 -10.22 -14.07 9.08
CA SER A 17 -10.27 -12.61 8.98
C SER A 17 -11.68 -12.06 8.73
N THR A 18 -12.63 -12.88 8.31
CA THR A 18 -14.04 -12.48 8.19
C THR A 18 -14.67 -12.20 9.56
N VAL A 19 -14.16 -12.81 10.62
CA VAL A 19 -14.60 -12.59 12.00
C VAL A 19 -13.88 -11.37 12.58
N LYS A 20 -14.61 -10.26 12.79
CA LYS A 20 -14.03 -8.98 13.27
C LYS A 20 -13.14 -9.13 14.51
N ARG A 21 -13.57 -9.93 15.50
CA ARG A 21 -12.82 -10.17 16.74
C ARG A 21 -11.52 -10.97 16.52
N ALA A 22 -11.46 -11.78 15.46
CA ALA A 22 -10.26 -12.56 15.15
C ALA A 22 -9.14 -11.67 14.58
N ARG A 23 -9.47 -10.59 13.88
CA ARG A 23 -8.48 -9.70 13.23
C ARG A 23 -7.47 -9.14 14.22
N ALA A 24 -7.94 -8.57 15.34
CA ALA A 24 -7.08 -8.00 16.37
C ALA A 24 -6.16 -9.07 16.97
N ARG A 25 -6.72 -10.23 17.33
CA ARG A 25 -5.93 -11.37 17.84
C ARG A 25 -4.89 -11.86 16.85
N MET A 26 -5.23 -11.99 15.56
CA MET A 26 -4.25 -12.38 14.55
C MET A 26 -3.08 -11.38 14.48
N VAL A 27 -3.38 -10.08 14.58
CA VAL A 27 -2.34 -9.03 14.61
C VAL A 27 -1.46 -9.15 15.84
N GLU A 28 -2.04 -9.35 17.03
CA GLU A 28 -1.32 -9.58 18.29
C GLU A 28 -0.39 -10.80 18.20
N GLU A 29 -0.83 -11.86 17.52
CA GLU A 29 -0.03 -13.07 17.26
C GLU A 29 0.99 -12.91 16.10
N GLY A 30 1.23 -11.69 15.63
CA GLY A 30 2.30 -11.41 14.66
C GLY A 30 1.92 -11.59 13.19
N LEU A 31 0.63 -11.46 12.84
CA LEU A 31 0.18 -11.51 11.44
C LEU A 31 0.94 -10.53 10.54
N VAL A 32 1.07 -9.25 10.92
CA VAL A 32 1.67 -8.22 10.05
C VAL A 32 3.13 -8.52 9.70
N PRO A 33 4.03 -8.86 10.64
CA PRO A 33 5.37 -9.34 10.32
C PRO A 33 5.38 -10.59 9.42
N ALA A 34 4.48 -11.55 9.64
CA ALA A 34 4.40 -12.76 8.81
C ALA A 34 4.02 -12.42 7.36
N LEU A 35 3.00 -11.59 7.16
CA LEU A 35 2.57 -11.14 5.83
C LEU A 35 3.64 -10.31 5.14
N THR A 36 4.35 -9.45 5.88
CA THR A 36 5.44 -8.65 5.34
C THR A 36 6.52 -9.54 4.73
N ARG A 37 6.92 -10.63 5.41
CA ARG A 37 7.85 -11.63 4.86
C ARG A 37 7.34 -12.28 3.58
N VAL A 38 6.06 -12.63 3.51
CA VAL A 38 5.44 -13.20 2.30
C VAL A 38 5.49 -12.21 1.12
N LEU A 39 5.28 -10.93 1.39
CA LEU A 39 5.24 -9.88 0.38
C LEU A 39 6.64 -9.44 -0.09
N THR A 40 7.67 -9.54 0.76
CA THR A 40 9.07 -9.22 0.41
C THR A 40 9.79 -10.39 -0.27
N GLU A 41 9.34 -11.61 -0.05
CA GLU A 41 9.86 -12.82 -0.69
C GLU A 41 9.73 -12.76 -2.23
N ARG A 42 10.66 -13.40 -2.95
CA ARG A 42 10.77 -13.25 -4.40
C ARG A 42 9.50 -13.74 -5.10
N SER A 43 9.14 -13.11 -6.23
CA SER A 43 7.97 -13.55 -6.99
C SER A 43 8.11 -14.94 -7.62
N SER A 44 9.35 -15.44 -7.75
CA SER A 44 9.62 -16.80 -8.19
C SER A 44 9.41 -17.85 -7.11
N THR A 45 9.37 -17.45 -5.83
CA THR A 45 9.19 -18.32 -4.66
C THR A 45 7.75 -18.25 -4.13
N VAL A 46 7.15 -17.06 -4.05
CA VAL A 46 5.73 -16.87 -3.68
C VAL A 46 4.87 -16.65 -4.93
N PRO A 47 3.90 -17.54 -5.24
CA PRO A 47 3.02 -17.38 -6.39
C PRO A 47 2.11 -16.16 -6.23
N ALA A 48 1.60 -15.63 -7.35
CA ALA A 48 0.70 -14.47 -7.34
C ALA A 48 -0.54 -14.71 -6.47
N SER A 49 -1.09 -15.94 -6.45
CA SER A 49 -2.24 -16.33 -5.64
C SER A 49 -1.98 -16.23 -4.12
N ALA A 50 -0.75 -16.48 -3.67
CA ALA A 50 -0.37 -16.34 -2.27
C ALA A 50 -0.10 -14.87 -1.93
N ALA A 51 0.53 -14.12 -2.84
CA ALA A 51 0.69 -12.67 -2.68
C ALA A 51 -0.66 -11.93 -2.61
N GLU A 52 -1.62 -12.35 -3.42
CA GLU A 52 -3.00 -11.85 -3.40
C GLU A 52 -3.65 -12.06 -2.03
N LYS A 53 -3.62 -13.29 -1.50
CA LYS A 53 -4.16 -13.62 -0.17
C LYS A 53 -3.48 -12.82 0.94
N ALA A 54 -2.15 -12.63 0.83
CA ALA A 54 -1.41 -11.83 1.79
C ALA A 54 -1.82 -10.35 1.76
N LEU A 55 -2.07 -9.77 0.58
CA LEU A 55 -2.58 -8.40 0.45
C LEU A 55 -4.02 -8.25 0.98
N LYS A 56 -4.89 -9.24 0.73
CA LYS A 56 -6.24 -9.27 1.32
C LYS A 56 -6.21 -9.36 2.86
N LEU A 57 -5.25 -10.09 3.42
CA LEU A 57 -5.05 -10.13 4.88
C LEU A 57 -4.47 -8.82 5.43
N MET A 58 -3.56 -8.16 4.71
CA MET A 58 -3.08 -6.82 5.07
C MET A 58 -4.24 -5.80 5.04
N GLU A 59 -5.14 -5.91 4.05
CA GLU A 59 -6.37 -5.12 3.98
C GLU A 59 -7.24 -5.34 5.22
N ALA A 60 -7.52 -6.61 5.57
CA ALA A 60 -8.29 -6.94 6.75
C ALA A 60 -7.66 -6.39 8.05
N ALA A 61 -6.33 -6.46 8.18
CA ALA A 61 -5.58 -5.91 9.30
C ALA A 61 -5.69 -4.38 9.35
N SER A 62 -5.55 -3.67 8.22
CA SER A 62 -5.70 -2.21 8.16
C SER A 62 -7.10 -1.71 8.58
N GLY A 63 -8.11 -2.59 8.52
CA GLY A 63 -9.46 -2.33 8.98
C GLY A 63 -9.63 -2.24 10.50
N CYS A 64 -8.65 -2.66 11.31
CA CYS A 64 -8.66 -2.55 12.78
C CYS A 64 -7.54 -1.65 13.32
N ALA A 65 -7.70 -1.14 14.54
CA ALA A 65 -6.76 -0.16 15.10
C ALA A 65 -5.40 -0.79 15.39
N GLU A 66 -5.41 -2.01 15.91
CA GLU A 66 -4.25 -2.84 16.21
C GLU A 66 -3.45 -3.11 14.94
N GLY A 67 -4.13 -3.51 13.86
CA GLY A 67 -3.49 -3.77 12.57
C GLY A 67 -2.90 -2.52 11.95
N ARG A 68 -3.57 -1.36 12.00
CA ARG A 68 -2.95 -0.10 11.54
C ARG A 68 -1.74 0.28 12.36
N ALA A 69 -1.82 0.19 13.69
CA ALA A 69 -0.70 0.44 14.57
C ALA A 69 0.48 -0.47 14.23
N ALA A 70 0.24 -1.77 14.02
CA ALA A 70 1.27 -2.73 13.63
C ALA A 70 1.86 -2.47 12.23
N ILE A 71 1.04 -2.09 11.24
CA ILE A 71 1.52 -1.77 9.89
C ILE A 71 2.38 -0.50 9.87
N CYS A 72 2.04 0.50 10.69
CA CYS A 72 2.77 1.76 10.77
C CYS A 72 3.87 1.77 11.86
N ALA A 73 3.98 0.71 12.67
CA ALA A 73 4.91 0.65 13.78
C ALA A 73 6.36 0.65 13.29
N GLY A 74 7.13 1.66 13.68
CA GLY A 74 8.60 1.64 13.76
C GLY A 74 9.39 1.52 12.45
N ALA A 75 9.02 0.62 11.55
CA ALA A 75 9.66 0.34 10.27
C ALA A 75 8.69 0.65 9.12
N ALA A 76 9.23 1.28 8.06
CA ALA A 76 8.53 1.50 6.80
C ALA A 76 8.27 0.19 6.02
N GLU A 77 8.77 -0.94 6.50
CA GLU A 77 8.83 -2.21 5.77
C GLU A 77 7.45 -2.75 5.36
N PRO A 78 6.41 -2.82 6.22
CA PRO A 78 5.13 -3.40 5.82
C PRO A 78 4.47 -2.61 4.69
N VAL A 79 4.51 -1.27 4.76
CA VAL A 79 3.97 -0.38 3.73
C VAL A 79 4.79 -0.51 2.44
N ALA A 80 6.12 -0.53 2.52
CA ALA A 80 7.00 -0.72 1.37
C ALA A 80 6.76 -2.09 0.68
N ALA A 81 6.51 -3.14 1.46
CA ALA A 81 6.20 -4.47 0.96
C ALA A 81 4.87 -4.49 0.18
N VAL A 82 3.84 -3.80 0.68
CA VAL A 82 2.56 -3.62 -0.04
C VAL A 82 2.77 -2.93 -1.40
N VAL A 83 3.50 -1.80 -1.43
CA VAL A 83 3.76 -1.06 -2.67
C VAL A 83 4.62 -1.86 -3.65
N SER A 84 5.60 -2.61 -3.16
CA SER A 84 6.49 -3.40 -4.02
C SER A 84 5.75 -4.58 -4.66
N ARG A 85 4.83 -5.22 -3.93
CA ARG A 85 4.15 -6.44 -4.34
C ARG A 85 2.86 -6.22 -5.13
N MET A 86 2.23 -5.06 -4.99
CA MET A 86 0.95 -4.67 -5.63
C MET A 86 0.79 -5.13 -7.09
N MET A 87 1.78 -4.86 -7.95
CA MET A 87 1.70 -5.20 -9.39
C MET A 87 1.99 -6.67 -9.73
N LYS A 88 2.31 -7.49 -8.73
CA LYS A 88 2.72 -8.91 -8.89
C LYS A 88 1.78 -9.87 -8.16
N ALA A 89 0.58 -9.41 -7.82
CA ALA A 89 -0.39 -10.13 -7.01
C ALA A 89 -1.78 -10.27 -7.68
N GLY A 90 -1.84 -10.13 -9.01
CA GLY A 90 -3.10 -10.14 -9.76
C GLY A 90 -3.97 -8.89 -9.52
N LYS A 91 -5.13 -8.85 -10.18
CA LYS A 91 -6.06 -7.71 -10.12
C LYS A 91 -6.58 -7.49 -8.70
N GLU A 92 -7.13 -8.52 -8.07
CA GLU A 92 -7.72 -8.42 -6.73
C GLU A 92 -6.67 -8.05 -5.68
N GLY A 93 -5.46 -8.59 -5.78
CA GLY A 93 -4.36 -8.25 -4.87
C GLY A 93 -3.94 -6.80 -5.01
N ALA A 94 -3.89 -6.29 -6.24
CA ALA A 94 -3.57 -4.89 -6.49
C ALA A 94 -4.67 -3.94 -5.96
N GLU A 95 -5.94 -4.31 -6.09
CA GLU A 95 -7.06 -3.58 -5.48
C GLU A 95 -6.97 -3.58 -3.95
N SER A 96 -6.72 -4.74 -3.31
CA SER A 96 -6.49 -4.83 -1.87
C SER A 96 -5.31 -3.97 -1.40
N ALA A 97 -4.21 -3.93 -2.17
CA ALA A 97 -3.09 -3.04 -1.86
C ALA A 97 -3.52 -1.57 -1.87
N VAL A 98 -4.30 -1.13 -2.85
CA VAL A 98 -4.83 0.25 -2.89
C VAL A 98 -5.72 0.54 -1.69
N ILE A 99 -6.55 -0.42 -1.26
CA ILE A 99 -7.39 -0.24 -0.06
C ILE A 99 -6.51 -0.05 1.19
N VAL A 100 -5.46 -0.85 1.37
CA VAL A 100 -4.49 -0.68 2.47
C VAL A 100 -3.88 0.72 2.43
N LEU A 101 -3.31 1.10 1.29
CA LEU A 101 -2.61 2.39 1.15
C LEU A 101 -3.57 3.58 1.35
N TRP A 102 -4.77 3.51 0.79
CA TRP A 102 -5.80 4.55 0.97
C TRP A 102 -6.25 4.64 2.43
N THR A 103 -6.42 3.51 3.11
CA THR A 103 -6.78 3.48 4.53
C THR A 103 -5.72 4.20 5.36
N LEU A 104 -4.44 3.86 5.19
CA LEU A 104 -3.36 4.44 5.98
C LEU A 104 -3.09 5.91 5.60
N CYS A 105 -2.94 6.19 4.31
CA CYS A 105 -2.48 7.49 3.82
C CYS A 105 -3.61 8.53 3.71
N HIS A 106 -4.83 8.12 3.38
CA HIS A 106 -5.95 9.05 3.15
C HIS A 106 -6.93 9.08 4.32
N LEU A 107 -7.43 7.91 4.75
CA LEU A 107 -8.45 7.85 5.81
C LEU A 107 -7.87 8.21 7.18
N TYR A 108 -6.73 7.62 7.55
CA TYR A 108 -6.08 7.85 8.84
C TYR A 108 -4.92 8.85 8.78
N ARG A 109 -4.49 9.26 7.58
CA ARG A 109 -3.49 10.31 7.34
C ARG A 109 -2.17 10.06 8.07
N ASP A 110 -1.72 8.81 8.12
CA ASP A 110 -0.44 8.46 8.71
C ASP A 110 0.71 9.04 7.87
N ARG A 111 1.48 9.97 8.45
CA ARG A 111 2.56 10.68 7.75
C ARG A 111 3.69 9.76 7.33
N LYS A 112 4.05 8.79 8.18
CA LYS A 112 5.14 7.87 7.90
C LYS A 112 4.77 6.90 6.78
N ALA A 113 3.51 6.45 6.73
CA ALA A 113 2.99 5.68 5.61
C ALA A 113 3.03 6.49 4.31
N GLN A 114 2.61 7.77 4.34
CA GLN A 114 2.69 8.65 3.17
C GLN A 114 4.14 8.81 2.67
N GLU A 115 5.07 9.14 3.57
CA GLU A 115 6.50 9.27 3.23
C GLU A 115 7.04 7.97 2.62
N THR A 116 6.67 6.83 3.18
CA THR A 116 7.09 5.51 2.68
C THR A 116 6.55 5.25 1.27
N VAL A 117 5.28 5.53 1.00
CA VAL A 117 4.67 5.35 -0.33
C VAL A 117 5.31 6.29 -1.36
N ALA A 118 5.60 7.53 -0.97
CA ALA A 118 6.25 8.51 -1.83
C ALA A 118 7.71 8.14 -2.15
N ALA A 119 8.44 7.58 -1.18
CA ALA A 119 9.82 7.14 -1.35
C ALA A 119 9.94 5.78 -2.06
N ALA A 120 8.88 4.97 -2.08
CA ALA A 120 8.90 3.66 -2.71
C ALA A 120 9.09 3.78 -4.23
N ASN A 121 10.01 2.98 -4.77
CA ASN A 121 10.33 2.98 -6.20
C ASN A 121 9.07 2.75 -7.06
N GLY A 122 8.73 3.77 -7.85
CA GLY A 122 7.55 3.77 -8.73
C GLY A 122 6.22 3.66 -7.99
N GLY A 123 6.12 3.99 -6.69
CA GLY A 123 4.89 3.87 -5.91
C GLY A 123 3.71 4.60 -6.54
N LEU A 124 3.89 5.88 -6.88
CA LEU A 124 2.86 6.69 -7.54
C LEU A 124 2.54 6.19 -8.96
N THR A 125 3.56 5.78 -9.71
CA THR A 125 3.39 5.21 -11.05
C THR A 125 2.54 3.95 -11.01
N LYS A 126 2.75 3.06 -10.03
CA LYS A 126 1.93 1.86 -9.84
C LYS A 126 0.47 2.20 -9.53
N ILE A 127 0.22 3.18 -8.65
CA ILE A 127 -1.15 3.64 -8.35
C ILE A 127 -1.84 4.20 -9.60
N LEU A 128 -1.11 5.00 -10.39
CA LEU A 128 -1.58 5.55 -11.66
C LEU A 128 -1.91 4.44 -12.67
N LEU A 129 -1.03 3.44 -12.82
CA LEU A 129 -1.25 2.32 -13.73
C LEU A 129 -2.48 1.50 -13.34
N LEU A 130 -2.71 1.24 -12.05
CA LEU A 130 -3.93 0.57 -11.60
C LEU A 130 -5.16 1.40 -11.94
N MET A 131 -5.11 2.71 -11.71
CA MET A 131 -6.21 3.62 -12.02
C MET A 131 -6.51 3.65 -13.52
N GLN A 132 -5.49 3.59 -14.38
CA GLN A 132 -5.66 3.59 -15.84
C GLN A 132 -6.10 2.23 -16.39
N GLY A 133 -5.83 1.14 -15.67
CA GLY A 133 -6.27 -0.20 -16.02
C GLY A 133 -7.74 -0.48 -15.73
N ASP A 134 -8.10 -1.75 -15.87
CA ASP A 134 -9.42 -2.28 -15.55
C ASP A 134 -9.57 -2.53 -14.03
N CYS A 135 -9.76 -1.45 -13.28
CA CYS A 135 -10.14 -1.48 -11.86
C CYS A 135 -11.58 -1.01 -11.64
N SER A 136 -12.18 -1.44 -10.54
CA SER A 136 -13.54 -1.02 -10.17
C SER A 136 -13.65 0.51 -10.00
N PRO A 137 -14.84 1.13 -10.19
CA PRO A 137 -15.04 2.57 -9.99
C PRO A 137 -14.60 3.04 -8.59
N VAL A 138 -14.82 2.21 -7.57
CA VAL A 138 -14.42 2.49 -6.19
C VAL A 138 -12.89 2.53 -6.06
N MET A 139 -12.18 1.58 -6.67
CA MET A 139 -10.71 1.60 -6.64
C MET A 139 -10.14 2.74 -7.47
N ARG A 140 -10.75 3.09 -8.59
CA ARG A 140 -10.38 4.27 -9.38
C ARG A 140 -10.48 5.55 -8.56
N GLN A 141 -11.56 5.71 -7.80
CA GLN A 141 -11.73 6.84 -6.88
C GLN A 141 -10.62 6.86 -5.80
N LYS A 142 -10.39 5.74 -5.11
CA LYS A 142 -9.37 5.64 -4.05
C LYS A 142 -7.96 5.92 -4.58
N SER A 143 -7.61 5.38 -5.76
CA SER A 143 -6.35 5.71 -6.43
C SER A 143 -6.24 7.20 -6.75
N GLY A 144 -7.33 7.83 -7.22
CA GLY A 144 -7.38 9.27 -7.44
C GLY A 144 -7.15 10.10 -6.17
N ASP A 145 -7.74 9.69 -5.04
CA ASP A 145 -7.53 10.34 -3.75
C ASP A 145 -6.08 10.27 -3.28
N LEU A 146 -5.44 9.10 -3.42
CA LEU A 146 -4.02 8.90 -3.13
C LEU A 146 -3.15 9.81 -3.99
N LEU A 147 -3.36 9.81 -5.31
CA LEU A 147 -2.58 10.66 -6.24
C LEU A 147 -2.72 12.15 -5.91
N ARG A 148 -3.90 12.60 -5.46
CA ARG A 148 -4.10 14.00 -5.03
C ARG A 148 -3.27 14.34 -3.79
N ILE A 149 -3.22 13.46 -2.79
CA ILE A 149 -2.40 13.69 -1.58
C ILE A 149 -0.93 13.87 -1.97
N PHE A 150 -0.39 12.97 -2.79
CA PHE A 150 1.02 13.02 -3.16
C PHE A 150 1.37 14.17 -4.12
N ARG A 151 0.43 14.59 -4.99
CA ARG A 151 0.60 15.77 -5.85
C ARG A 151 0.59 17.09 -5.07
N VAL A 152 -0.18 17.19 -3.99
CA VAL A 152 -0.17 18.38 -3.13
C VAL A 152 1.16 18.48 -2.37
N ASN A 153 1.69 17.35 -1.89
CA ASN A 153 2.98 17.31 -1.18
C ASN A 153 4.19 17.62 -2.09
N SER A 154 4.12 17.38 -3.40
CA SER A 154 5.24 17.71 -4.31
C SER A 154 5.33 19.21 -4.65
N LYS A 155 4.26 19.99 -4.44
CA LYS A 155 4.26 21.44 -4.74
C LYS A 155 4.94 22.28 -3.66
N SER A 156 5.12 21.79 -2.44
CA SER A 156 5.88 22.50 -1.39
C SER A 156 7.39 22.47 -1.60
N CYS A 157 7.90 21.69 -2.56
CA CYS A 157 9.32 21.60 -2.89
C CYS A 157 9.70 22.35 -4.18
N LEU A 158 8.75 23.02 -4.83
CA LEU A 158 9.04 23.96 -5.90
C LEU A 158 9.50 25.26 -5.25
N SER A 159 10.81 25.34 -4.98
CA SER A 159 11.53 26.59 -4.78
C SER A 159 10.94 27.63 -5.72
N GLY A 160 10.35 28.70 -5.18
CA GLY A 160 9.86 29.81 -5.99
C GLY A 160 10.99 30.26 -6.91
N TYR A 161 10.79 30.15 -8.22
CA TYR A 161 11.68 30.81 -9.17
C TYR A 161 11.51 32.31 -8.90
N ASP A 162 12.49 32.91 -8.22
CA ASP A 162 12.66 34.35 -8.17
C ASP A 162 13.00 34.80 -9.59
N THR A 163 11.98 35.14 -10.38
CA THR A 163 12.18 35.76 -11.69
C THR A 163 12.70 37.16 -11.45
N LYS A 164 14.03 37.33 -11.47
CA LYS A 164 14.64 38.62 -11.75
C LYS A 164 14.30 39.02 -13.18
N THR A 165 13.15 39.66 -13.34
CA THR A 165 12.75 40.32 -14.58
C THR A 165 13.72 41.48 -14.81
N THR A 166 14.74 41.27 -15.63
CA THR A 166 15.59 42.36 -16.13
C THR A 166 14.76 43.16 -17.11
N HIS A 167 14.31 44.34 -16.68
CA HIS A 167 13.58 45.28 -17.52
C HIS A 167 14.56 45.86 -18.57
N ILE A 168 14.49 45.38 -19.81
CA ILE A 168 15.27 45.95 -20.91
C ILE A 168 14.52 47.19 -21.41
N MET A 169 15.09 48.37 -21.23
CA MET A 169 14.56 49.59 -21.85
C MET A 169 15.08 49.73 -23.30
N PRO A 170 14.22 50.13 -24.25
CA PRO A 170 14.67 50.42 -25.62
C PRO A 170 15.44 51.74 -25.68
N PHE A 171 16.41 51.78 -26.61
CA PHE A 171 17.33 52.88 -26.91
C PHE A 171 16.62 54.11 -27.48
#